data_AF-A0A960W912-F1
#
_entry.id   AF-A0A960W912-F1
#
_cell.length_a   1.000
_cell.length_b   1.000
_cell.length_c   1.000
_cell.angle_alpha   90.00
_cell.angle_beta   90.00
_cell.angle_gamma   90.00
#
_symmetry.space_group_name_H-M   'P 1'
#
loop_
_entity.id
_entity.type
_entity.pdbx_description
1 polymer ?
#
loop_
_entity_poly.entity_id
_entity_poly.type
_entity_poly.pdbx_seq_one_letter_code
_entity_poly.pdbx_strand_id
1 'polypeptide(L)'
;MYKYRSIYLLFFICTAVSTTRAETGNTPSDIPQSLQEQLDAFAAESQSRITPESAEIMRQAAEEISGKNIPQTCLQKGDTVPFFELPNAKGELFSIQEKLKDGPVVITFYRGGWCPYCNLSLRALQQSLPRIKELGATLVAISPEQPDDTLDTATKNTLEFEVLSDKGNTVAGSFGITFTLPEKLKNTYKDFGIDLETVNGDTLNTLPVPATFIVDSEGTIVYTFVNTDYKYSKRAEPAEIITVLELLQE
;
A
#
# COMPACT_ATOMS: atom_id res chain seq x y z
N MET A 1 -6.53 -38.70 -42.41
CA MET A 1 -5.49 -38.46 -43.45
C MET A 1 -4.99 -37.05 -43.19
N TYR A 2 -3.77 -36.76 -42.72
CA TYR A 2 -2.45 -37.25 -43.10
C TYR A 2 -1.60 -37.54 -41.86
N LYS A 3 -0.85 -38.65 -41.93
CA LYS A 3 0.21 -39.07 -41.00
C LYS A 3 1.53 -38.44 -41.46
N TYR A 4 2.40 -38.05 -40.52
CA TYR A 4 3.84 -38.26 -40.67
C TYR A 4 4.43 -38.72 -39.33
N ARG A 5 5.17 -39.83 -39.38
CA ARG A 5 5.90 -40.51 -38.30
C ARG A 5 7.42 -40.40 -38.58
N SER A 6 8.17 -40.69 -37.51
CA SER A 6 9.57 -41.16 -37.42
C SER A 6 10.61 -40.08 -37.09
N ILE A 7 11.27 -40.07 -35.92
CA ILE A 7 12.10 -41.08 -35.19
C ILE A 7 13.55 -41.11 -35.72
N TYR A 8 14.49 -41.22 -34.75
CA TYR A 8 15.96 -41.45 -34.78
C TYR A 8 16.77 -40.17 -34.45
N LEU A 9 17.81 -40.15 -33.60
CA LEU A 9 18.51 -41.14 -32.77
C LEU A 9 19.49 -40.38 -31.83
N LEU A 10 19.79 -40.96 -30.67
CA LEU A 10 20.90 -40.65 -29.73
C LEU A 10 22.27 -40.37 -30.41
N PHE A 11 23.13 -39.53 -29.81
CA PHE A 11 24.36 -39.93 -29.07
C PHE A 11 25.20 -38.72 -28.59
N PHE A 12 25.59 -38.76 -27.30
CA PHE A 12 26.80 -38.27 -26.59
C PHE A 12 27.63 -37.09 -27.14
N ILE A 13 28.04 -36.18 -26.24
CA ILE A 13 29.44 -36.08 -25.75
C ILE A 13 29.49 -35.12 -24.53
N CYS A 14 30.18 -35.60 -23.51
CA CYS A 14 30.60 -34.92 -22.30
C CYS A 14 31.77 -33.98 -22.58
N THR A 15 31.70 -32.72 -22.17
CA THR A 15 32.89 -31.91 -21.83
C THR A 15 32.59 -31.01 -20.64
N ALA A 16 33.22 -31.34 -19.52
CA ALA A 16 33.30 -30.49 -18.35
C ALA A 16 34.11 -29.22 -18.70
N VAL A 17 33.53 -28.05 -18.46
CA VAL A 17 34.27 -26.80 -18.35
C VAL A 17 34.08 -26.28 -16.94
N SER A 18 35.07 -26.57 -16.10
CA SER A 18 35.27 -25.87 -14.83
C SER A 18 35.51 -24.39 -15.13
N THR A 19 34.57 -23.54 -14.75
CA THR A 19 34.85 -22.14 -14.49
C THR A 19 34.46 -21.86 -13.05
N THR A 20 35.49 -21.73 -12.22
CA THR A 20 35.41 -21.13 -10.89
C THR A 20 34.85 -19.71 -11.05
N ARG A 21 33.59 -19.50 -10.67
CA ARG A 21 33.06 -18.16 -10.46
C ARG A 21 32.93 -17.99 -8.95
N ALA A 22 33.69 -17.02 -8.44
CA ALA A 22 33.71 -16.64 -7.04
C ALA A 22 32.27 -16.42 -6.54
N GLU A 23 31.90 -17.18 -5.51
CA GLU A 23 30.73 -16.92 -4.70
C GLU A 23 31.01 -15.62 -3.95
N THR A 24 30.46 -14.50 -4.43
CA THR A 24 30.27 -13.32 -3.59
C THR A 24 29.18 -13.67 -2.60
N GLY A 25 29.60 -14.12 -1.41
CA GLY A 25 28.71 -14.35 -0.29
C GLY A 25 28.06 -13.03 0.12
N ASN A 26 26.82 -12.82 -0.34
CA ASN A 26 25.88 -12.00 0.39
C ASN A 26 25.31 -12.90 1.48
N THR A 27 25.84 -12.78 2.69
CA THR A 27 25.14 -13.25 3.90
C THR A 27 23.80 -12.51 3.98
N PRO A 28 22.65 -13.21 4.01
CA PRO A 28 21.40 -12.59 4.42
C PRO A 28 21.59 -12.07 5.85
N SER A 29 21.34 -10.78 6.07
CA SER A 29 21.17 -10.27 7.42
C SER A 29 19.89 -10.90 7.98
N ASP A 30 20.00 -11.66 9.07
CA ASP A 30 18.87 -12.31 9.76
C ASP A 30 17.95 -11.30 10.51
N ILE A 31 18.14 -10.01 10.29
CA ILE A 31 17.24 -8.95 10.79
C ILE A 31 16.23 -8.66 9.68
N PRO A 32 14.91 -8.81 9.93
CA PRO A 32 13.90 -8.37 8.98
C PRO A 32 14.12 -6.89 8.64
N GLN A 33 14.34 -6.60 7.36
CA GLN A 33 14.53 -5.24 6.85
C GLN A 33 13.31 -4.36 7.20
N SER A 34 13.52 -3.16 7.74
CA SER A 34 12.42 -2.25 8.08
C SER A 34 11.61 -1.85 6.86
N LEU A 35 10.38 -1.36 7.06
CA LEU A 35 9.57 -0.91 5.92
C LEU A 35 10.26 0.26 5.22
N GLN A 36 10.83 1.21 5.96
CA GLN A 36 11.55 2.35 5.39
C GLN A 36 12.75 1.90 4.56
N GLU A 37 13.54 0.94 5.04
CA GLU A 37 14.66 0.39 4.27
C GLU A 37 14.19 -0.27 2.97
N GLN A 38 13.06 -0.97 2.98
CA GLN A 38 12.46 -1.56 1.77
C GLN A 38 11.98 -0.48 0.79
N LEU A 39 11.35 0.58 1.29
CA LEU A 39 10.88 1.71 0.50
C LEU A 39 12.06 2.48 -0.12
N ASP A 40 13.14 2.67 0.63
CA ASP A 40 14.36 3.35 0.17
C ASP A 40 15.09 2.53 -0.90
N ALA A 41 15.22 1.20 -0.69
CA ALA A 41 15.78 0.30 -1.69
C ALA A 41 14.96 0.32 -2.99
N PHE A 42 13.63 0.22 -2.89
CA PHE A 42 12.74 0.29 -4.05
C PHE A 42 12.84 1.65 -4.76
N ALA A 43 12.94 2.75 -4.01
CA ALA A 43 13.10 4.09 -4.58
C ALA A 43 14.44 4.24 -5.33
N ALA A 44 15.52 3.64 -4.84
CA ALA A 44 16.82 3.65 -5.50
C ALA A 44 16.78 2.87 -6.83
N GLU A 45 16.16 1.69 -6.84
CA GLU A 45 16.03 0.87 -8.07
C GLU A 45 15.11 1.50 -9.12
N SER A 46 14.00 2.11 -8.65
CA SER A 46 12.95 2.64 -9.52
C SER A 46 13.35 3.88 -10.31
N GLN A 47 14.38 4.61 -9.87
CA GLN A 47 14.86 5.82 -10.56
C GLN A 47 15.25 5.57 -12.01
N SER A 48 15.71 4.36 -12.33
CA SER A 48 16.08 3.96 -13.69
C SER A 48 14.88 3.60 -14.60
N ARG A 49 13.69 3.41 -14.02
CA ARG A 49 12.50 2.89 -14.72
C ARG A 49 11.56 3.96 -15.26
N ILE A 50 11.76 5.22 -14.89
CA ILE A 50 10.92 6.35 -15.30
C ILE A 50 11.71 7.32 -16.17
N THR A 51 11.04 7.92 -17.15
CA THR A 51 11.68 8.95 -17.98
C THR A 51 11.95 10.21 -17.15
N PRO A 52 12.97 11.03 -17.51
CA PRO A 52 13.21 12.30 -16.81
C PRO A 52 12.00 13.25 -16.80
N GLU A 53 11.21 13.24 -17.88
CA GLU A 53 9.98 14.03 -17.98
C GLU A 53 8.92 13.56 -16.98
N SER A 54 8.65 12.24 -16.94
CA SER A 54 7.70 11.67 -15.97
C SER A 54 8.15 11.91 -14.53
N ALA A 55 9.46 11.78 -14.26
CA ALA A 55 10.03 12.04 -12.94
C ALA A 55 9.81 13.49 -12.50
N GLU A 56 10.00 14.45 -13.42
CA GLU A 56 9.78 15.86 -13.15
C GLU A 56 8.30 16.18 -12.92
N ILE A 57 7.38 15.60 -13.70
CA ILE A 57 5.94 15.75 -13.48
C ILE A 57 5.54 15.24 -12.10
N MET A 58 6.04 14.07 -11.70
CA MET A 58 5.77 13.52 -10.37
C MET A 58 6.34 14.40 -9.26
N ARG A 59 7.57 14.90 -9.43
CA ARG A 59 8.20 15.82 -8.46
C ARG A 59 7.36 17.09 -8.28
N GLN A 60 6.99 17.75 -9.37
CA GLN A 60 6.18 18.97 -9.35
C GLN A 60 4.82 18.76 -8.69
N ALA A 61 4.12 17.68 -9.08
CA ALA A 61 2.83 17.35 -8.49
C ALA A 61 2.95 17.07 -7.00
N ALA A 62 4.02 16.39 -6.59
CA ALA A 62 4.22 16.07 -5.19
C ALA A 62 4.58 17.32 -4.36
N GLU A 63 5.36 18.26 -4.91
CA GLU A 63 5.59 19.58 -4.28
C GLU A 63 4.30 20.40 -4.13
N GLU A 64 3.43 20.38 -5.14
CA GLU A 64 2.12 21.03 -5.07
C GLU A 64 1.27 20.42 -3.94
N ILE A 65 1.31 19.10 -3.78
CA ILE A 65 0.59 18.38 -2.73
C ILE A 65 1.20 18.65 -1.35
N SER A 66 2.54 18.66 -1.23
CA SER A 66 3.22 19.06 0.02
C SER A 66 2.83 20.47 0.44
N GLY A 67 2.64 21.40 -0.50
CA GLY A 67 2.22 22.78 -0.24
C GLY A 67 0.80 22.92 0.35
N LYS A 68 -0.02 21.85 0.33
CA LYS A 68 -1.39 21.86 0.87
C LYS A 68 -1.45 21.68 2.40
N ASN A 69 -0.32 21.44 3.07
CA ASN A 69 -0.24 21.24 4.53
C ASN A 69 -1.23 20.19 5.06
N ILE A 70 -1.45 19.12 4.29
CA ILE A 70 -2.34 18.01 4.67
C ILE A 70 -1.92 17.40 6.03
N PRO A 71 -0.63 17.15 6.33
CA PRO A 71 -0.23 16.60 7.63
C PRO A 71 -0.66 17.45 8.83
N GLN A 72 -0.85 18.77 8.65
CA GLN A 72 -1.25 19.70 9.71
C GLN A 72 -2.78 19.95 9.76
N THR A 73 -3.52 19.52 8.74
CA THR A 73 -4.96 19.81 8.59
C THR A 73 -5.84 18.56 8.57
N CYS A 74 -5.24 17.39 8.40
CA CYS A 74 -5.90 16.10 8.61
C CYS A 74 -6.21 15.86 10.10
N LEU A 75 -7.04 14.85 10.38
CA LEU A 75 -7.32 14.42 11.75
C LEU A 75 -6.02 14.08 12.50
N GLN A 76 -5.96 14.46 13.76
CA GLN A 76 -4.79 14.32 14.61
C GLN A 76 -5.07 13.41 15.80
N LYS A 77 -4.00 13.08 16.52
CA LYS A 77 -4.11 12.47 17.84
C LYS A 77 -5.01 13.31 18.75
N GLY A 78 -5.99 12.66 19.38
CA GLY A 78 -6.99 13.26 20.26
C GLY A 78 -8.33 13.55 19.58
N ASP A 79 -8.40 13.53 18.24
CA ASP A 79 -9.65 13.69 17.51
C ASP A 79 -10.49 12.40 17.57
N THR A 80 -11.81 12.54 17.50
CA THR A 80 -12.73 11.42 17.36
C THR A 80 -12.78 10.93 15.91
N VAL A 81 -12.72 9.62 15.70
CA VAL A 81 -12.85 9.03 14.37
C VAL A 81 -14.25 9.32 13.79
N PRO A 82 -14.37 9.75 12.52
CA PRO A 82 -15.65 9.86 11.85
C PRO A 82 -16.33 8.49 11.74
N PHE A 83 -17.67 8.49 11.79
CA PHE A 83 -18.42 7.31 11.41
C PHE A 83 -18.21 6.98 9.93
N PHE A 84 -17.97 5.72 9.63
CA PHE A 84 -18.07 5.20 8.27
C PHE A 84 -18.47 3.73 8.24
N GLU A 85 -19.12 3.38 7.14
CA GLU A 85 -19.32 2.00 6.71
C GLU A 85 -18.87 1.88 5.26
N LEU A 86 -17.98 0.92 4.97
CA LEU A 86 -17.47 0.69 3.63
C LEU A 86 -17.56 -0.80 3.27
N PRO A 87 -17.83 -1.13 2.00
CA PRO A 87 -17.82 -2.50 1.54
C PRO A 87 -16.39 -3.03 1.47
N ASN A 88 -16.20 -4.27 1.92
CA ASN A 88 -14.99 -5.04 1.65
C ASN A 88 -15.03 -5.67 0.26
N ALA A 89 -13.99 -6.42 -0.10
CA ALA A 89 -13.89 -7.11 -1.38
C ALA A 89 -15.01 -8.13 -1.67
N LYS A 90 -15.75 -8.58 -0.67
CA LYS A 90 -16.91 -9.48 -0.81
C LYS A 90 -18.25 -8.74 -0.87
N GLY A 91 -18.23 -7.41 -0.77
CA GLY A 91 -19.42 -6.57 -0.65
C GLY A 91 -20.05 -6.55 0.74
N GLU A 92 -19.38 -7.13 1.75
CA GLU A 92 -19.82 -7.08 3.14
C GLU A 92 -19.45 -5.72 3.74
N LEU A 93 -20.36 -5.12 4.52
CA LEU A 93 -20.10 -3.82 5.14
C LEU A 93 -19.22 -3.98 6.38
N PHE A 94 -18.10 -3.25 6.38
CA PHE A 94 -17.29 -3.00 7.57
C PHE A 94 -17.78 -1.71 8.23
N SER A 95 -18.14 -1.77 9.51
CA SER A 95 -18.52 -0.61 10.32
C SER A 95 -17.45 -0.31 11.35
N ILE A 96 -16.88 0.90 11.33
CA ILE A 96 -15.86 1.30 12.29
C ILE A 96 -16.38 1.22 13.73
N GLN A 97 -17.62 1.64 13.98
CA GLN A 97 -18.21 1.66 15.32
C GLN A 97 -18.42 0.27 15.90
N GLU A 98 -18.82 -0.70 15.07
CA GLU A 98 -18.95 -2.08 15.51
C GLU A 98 -17.59 -2.67 15.86
N LYS A 99 -16.55 -2.35 15.07
CA LYS A 99 -15.20 -2.87 15.30
C LYS A 99 -14.51 -2.29 16.54
N LEU A 100 -14.79 -1.04 16.88
CA LEU A 100 -14.25 -0.42 18.10
C LEU A 100 -14.78 -1.08 19.38
N LYS A 101 -15.92 -1.80 19.32
CA LYS A 101 -16.42 -2.60 20.44
C LYS A 101 -15.58 -3.85 20.71
N ASP A 102 -14.90 -4.36 19.68
CA ASP A 102 -14.03 -5.55 19.77
C ASP A 102 -12.62 -5.17 20.25
N GLY A 103 -12.15 -3.96 19.94
CA GLY A 103 -10.83 -3.45 20.34
C GLY A 103 -10.36 -2.28 19.46
N PRO A 104 -9.08 -1.86 19.60
CA PRO A 104 -8.50 -0.79 18.77
C PRO A 104 -8.53 -1.13 17.27
N VAL A 105 -8.58 -0.11 16.42
CA VAL A 105 -8.54 -0.28 14.96
C VAL A 105 -7.37 0.48 14.36
N VAL A 106 -6.51 -0.23 13.63
CA VAL A 106 -5.47 0.34 12.78
C VAL A 106 -6.05 0.54 11.38
N ILE A 107 -6.14 1.79 10.95
CA ILE A 107 -6.68 2.18 9.63
C ILE A 107 -5.52 2.64 8.76
N THR A 108 -5.27 1.98 7.63
CA THR A 108 -4.28 2.42 6.65
C THR A 108 -4.94 2.83 5.33
N PHE A 109 -4.73 4.07 4.92
CA PHE A 109 -5.18 4.58 3.62
C PHE A 109 -4.07 4.41 2.59
N TYR A 110 -4.45 3.94 1.39
CA TYR A 110 -3.53 3.75 0.28
C TYR A 110 -4.18 4.17 -1.04
N ARG A 111 -3.36 4.36 -2.08
CA ARG A 111 -3.81 4.93 -3.36
C ARG A 111 -4.49 3.92 -4.27
N GLY A 112 -4.14 2.64 -4.10
CA GLY A 112 -4.60 1.52 -4.89
C GLY A 112 -3.51 0.46 -5.09
N GLY A 113 -3.90 -0.74 -5.50
CA GLY A 113 -3.04 -1.92 -5.66
C GLY A 113 -2.03 -1.79 -6.79
N TRP A 114 -2.26 -0.84 -7.71
CA TRP A 114 -1.30 -0.42 -8.73
C TRP A 114 -0.09 0.35 -8.17
N CYS A 115 -0.16 0.83 -6.92
CA CYS A 115 0.91 1.61 -6.32
C CYS A 115 1.97 0.71 -5.63
N PRO A 116 3.21 0.64 -6.14
CA PRO A 116 4.20 -0.30 -5.61
C PRO A 116 4.65 0.03 -4.18
N TYR A 117 4.74 1.31 -3.82
CA TYR A 117 5.03 1.72 -2.44
C TYR A 117 3.91 1.31 -1.47
N CYS A 118 2.65 1.33 -1.91
CA CYS A 118 1.53 0.84 -1.11
C CYS A 118 1.62 -0.67 -0.91
N ASN A 119 1.97 -1.43 -1.95
CA ASN A 119 2.11 -2.90 -1.86
C ASN A 119 3.24 -3.32 -0.91
N LEU A 120 4.35 -2.56 -0.85
CA LEU A 120 5.40 -2.77 0.17
C LEU A 120 4.85 -2.56 1.58
N SER A 121 4.13 -1.46 1.81
CA SER A 121 3.51 -1.14 3.10
C SER A 121 2.51 -2.23 3.54
N LEU A 122 1.62 -2.65 2.64
CA LEU A 122 0.61 -3.68 2.94
C LEU A 122 1.24 -5.04 3.25
N ARG A 123 2.32 -5.42 2.55
CA ARG A 123 3.07 -6.65 2.86
C ARG A 123 3.75 -6.59 4.22
N ALA A 124 4.35 -5.47 4.57
CA ALA A 124 4.96 -5.29 5.89
C ALA A 124 3.91 -5.37 7.01
N LEU A 125 2.74 -4.76 6.81
CA LEU A 125 1.62 -4.87 7.75
C LEU A 125 1.08 -6.30 7.83
N GLN A 126 0.99 -7.04 6.71
CA GLN A 126 0.61 -8.46 6.72
C GLN A 126 1.57 -9.32 7.54
N GLN A 127 2.88 -9.05 7.46
CA GLN A 127 3.88 -9.76 8.28
C GLN A 127 3.71 -9.47 9.79
N SER A 128 3.30 -8.25 10.14
CA SER A 128 3.03 -7.85 11.53
C SER A 128 1.62 -8.18 12.03
N LEU A 129 0.72 -8.63 11.13
CA LEU A 129 -0.68 -8.88 11.45
C LEU A 129 -0.89 -9.83 12.65
N PRO A 130 -0.13 -10.93 12.82
CA PRO A 130 -0.31 -11.80 13.99
C PRO A 130 -0.12 -11.06 15.31
N ARG A 131 0.88 -10.17 15.40
CA ARG A 131 1.15 -9.38 16.61
C ARG A 131 0.08 -8.30 16.82
N ILE A 132 -0.37 -7.65 15.75
CA ILE A 132 -1.48 -6.68 15.81
C ILE A 132 -2.75 -7.36 16.35
N LYS A 133 -3.08 -8.57 15.86
CA LYS A 133 -4.22 -9.38 16.33
C LYS A 133 -4.05 -9.83 17.78
N GLU A 134 -2.85 -10.22 18.19
CA GLU A 134 -2.55 -10.61 19.58
C GLU A 134 -2.80 -9.46 20.56
N LEU A 135 -2.53 -8.22 20.12
CA LEU A 135 -2.81 -6.99 20.87
C LEU A 135 -4.29 -6.56 20.80
N GLY A 136 -5.19 -7.43 20.33
CA GLY A 136 -6.63 -7.18 20.26
C GLY A 136 -7.06 -6.18 19.21
N ALA A 137 -6.16 -5.76 18.31
CA ALA A 137 -6.46 -4.75 17.31
C ALA A 137 -6.93 -5.34 15.98
N THR A 138 -7.87 -4.65 15.33
CA THR A 138 -8.26 -4.93 13.94
C THR A 138 -7.42 -4.06 13.01
N LEU A 139 -6.83 -4.65 11.96
CA LEU A 139 -6.20 -3.91 10.86
C LEU A 139 -7.16 -3.82 9.66
N VAL A 140 -7.24 -2.65 9.05
CA VAL A 140 -8.03 -2.41 7.84
C VAL A 140 -7.30 -1.49 6.87
N ALA A 141 -7.36 -1.81 5.57
CA ALA A 141 -6.82 -0.98 4.50
C ALA A 141 -7.94 -0.37 3.65
N ILE A 142 -7.82 0.90 3.30
CA ILE A 142 -8.86 1.67 2.59
C ILE A 142 -8.25 2.35 1.35
N SER A 143 -8.89 2.20 0.19
CA SER A 143 -8.54 2.94 -1.03
C SER A 143 -9.79 3.33 -1.82
N PRO A 144 -9.70 4.28 -2.78
CA PRO A 144 -10.83 4.61 -3.64
C PRO A 144 -11.10 3.59 -4.76
N GLU A 145 -10.27 2.55 -4.88
CA GLU A 145 -10.46 1.53 -5.91
C GLU A 145 -11.84 0.89 -5.77
N GLN A 146 -12.51 0.62 -6.89
CA GLN A 146 -13.77 -0.12 -6.85
C GLN A 146 -13.57 -1.47 -6.13
N PRO A 147 -14.60 -1.97 -5.44
CA PRO A 147 -14.59 -3.34 -4.96
C PRO A 147 -14.82 -4.24 -6.19
N ASP A 148 -13.77 -4.39 -6.99
CA ASP A 148 -13.76 -5.27 -8.15
C ASP A 148 -12.59 -6.24 -7.99
N ASP A 149 -12.62 -7.39 -8.68
CA ASP A 149 -11.67 -8.51 -8.57
C ASP A 149 -10.21 -8.19 -9.03
N THR A 150 -9.83 -6.91 -9.01
CA THR A 150 -8.66 -6.32 -9.69
C THR A 150 -7.43 -6.00 -8.83
N LEU A 151 -7.46 -6.19 -7.50
CA LEU A 151 -6.20 -6.48 -6.81
C LEU A 151 -5.68 -7.75 -7.49
N ASP A 152 -4.46 -7.70 -8.03
CA ASP A 152 -3.76 -8.89 -8.52
C ASP A 152 -4.06 -10.03 -7.56
N THR A 153 -4.60 -11.11 -8.08
CA THR A 153 -4.96 -12.32 -7.35
C THR A 153 -3.86 -12.73 -6.37
N ALA A 154 -2.59 -12.41 -6.63
CA ALA A 154 -1.47 -12.61 -5.71
C ALA A 154 -1.48 -11.71 -4.44
N THR A 155 -1.93 -10.46 -4.53
CA THR A 155 -2.03 -9.54 -3.38
C THR A 155 -3.35 -9.75 -2.61
N LYS A 156 -4.46 -9.97 -3.32
CA LYS A 156 -5.77 -10.26 -2.69
C LYS A 156 -5.76 -11.58 -1.91
N ASN A 157 -5.09 -12.61 -2.42
CA ASN A 157 -5.02 -13.92 -1.76
C ASN A 157 -4.00 -14.00 -0.62
N THR A 158 -3.23 -12.93 -0.37
CA THR A 158 -2.19 -12.95 0.68
C THR A 158 -2.49 -12.01 1.85
N LEU A 159 -3.41 -11.05 1.69
CA LEU A 159 -3.84 -10.20 2.79
C LEU A 159 -4.94 -10.90 3.61
N GLU A 160 -4.69 -11.09 4.89
CA GLU A 160 -5.64 -11.72 5.84
C GLU A 160 -6.41 -10.68 6.67
N PHE A 161 -6.26 -9.39 6.34
CA PHE A 161 -6.99 -8.29 6.93
C PHE A 161 -7.93 -7.65 5.90
N GLU A 162 -8.92 -6.91 6.38
CA GLU A 162 -9.97 -6.33 5.53
C GLU A 162 -9.40 -5.24 4.60
N VAL A 163 -9.81 -5.30 3.33
CA VAL A 163 -9.54 -4.26 2.33
C VAL A 163 -10.87 -3.68 1.88
N LEU A 164 -11.05 -2.38 2.08
CA LEU A 164 -12.30 -1.65 1.87
C LEU A 164 -12.20 -0.68 0.70
N SER A 165 -13.32 -0.52 0.00
CA SER A 165 -13.48 0.44 -1.08
C SER A 165 -14.17 1.71 -0.60
N ASP A 166 -13.44 2.82 -0.55
CA ASP A 166 -13.93 4.18 -0.29
C ASP A 166 -14.17 4.92 -1.60
N LYS A 167 -15.17 4.44 -2.37
CA LYS A 167 -15.52 5.03 -3.66
C LYS A 167 -15.75 6.53 -3.52
N GLY A 168 -15.04 7.33 -4.32
CA GLY A 168 -15.10 8.77 -4.30
C GLY A 168 -14.33 9.46 -3.16
N ASN A 169 -13.52 8.71 -2.41
CA ASN A 169 -12.70 9.21 -1.30
C ASN A 169 -13.53 9.92 -0.21
N THR A 170 -14.72 9.42 0.09
CA THR A 170 -15.61 10.05 1.07
C THR A 170 -15.07 9.96 2.49
N VAL A 171 -14.61 8.77 2.89
CA VAL A 171 -14.01 8.51 4.20
C VAL A 171 -12.65 9.17 4.27
N ALA A 172 -11.79 9.00 3.27
CA ALA A 172 -10.51 9.70 3.19
C ALA A 172 -10.67 11.23 3.27
N GLY A 173 -11.73 11.77 2.67
CA GLY A 173 -12.08 13.19 2.74
C GLY A 173 -12.46 13.62 4.16
N SER A 174 -13.21 12.80 4.90
CA SER A 174 -13.54 13.04 6.32
C SER A 174 -12.32 13.01 7.25
N PHE A 175 -11.25 12.31 6.85
CA PHE A 175 -9.97 12.32 7.55
C PHE A 175 -9.07 13.50 7.16
N GLY A 176 -9.49 14.31 6.17
CA GLY A 176 -8.73 15.45 5.68
C GLY A 176 -7.47 15.08 4.89
N ILE A 177 -7.41 13.87 4.30
CA ILE A 177 -6.21 13.35 3.63
C ILE A 177 -6.34 13.29 2.10
N THR A 178 -7.38 13.87 1.50
CA THR A 178 -7.57 13.83 0.04
C THR A 178 -6.88 14.97 -0.68
N PHE A 179 -6.39 14.70 -1.90
CA PHE A 179 -5.93 15.74 -2.82
C PHE A 179 -6.40 15.46 -4.24
N THR A 180 -6.61 16.54 -5.01
CA THR A 180 -6.82 16.46 -6.46
C THR A 180 -5.49 16.35 -7.18
N LEU A 181 -5.41 15.43 -8.14
CA LEU A 181 -4.24 15.21 -8.98
C LEU A 181 -4.18 16.29 -10.08
N PRO A 182 -2.99 16.86 -10.35
CA PRO A 182 -2.79 17.65 -11.55
C PRO A 182 -3.03 16.80 -12.80
N GLU A 183 -3.71 17.36 -13.82
CA GLU A 183 -4.03 16.65 -15.07
C GLU A 183 -2.81 16.02 -15.74
N LYS A 184 -1.64 16.69 -15.68
CA LYS A 184 -0.38 16.15 -16.19
C LYS A 184 0.00 14.83 -15.51
N LEU A 185 -0.11 14.78 -14.18
CA LEU A 185 0.21 13.56 -13.42
C LEU A 185 -0.79 12.45 -13.74
N LYS A 186 -2.08 12.78 -13.86
CA LYS A 186 -3.12 11.83 -14.28
C LYS A 186 -2.79 11.21 -15.64
N ASN A 187 -2.38 12.03 -16.61
CA ASN A 187 -1.99 11.54 -17.93
C ASN A 187 -0.72 10.67 -17.87
N THR A 188 0.29 11.06 -17.08
CA THR A 188 1.48 10.22 -16.86
C THR A 188 1.12 8.84 -16.27
N TYR A 189 0.12 8.76 -15.39
CA TYR A 189 -0.36 7.46 -14.91
C TYR A 189 -1.05 6.63 -15.99
N LYS A 190 -1.84 7.27 -16.86
CA LYS A 190 -2.43 6.57 -18.03
C LYS A 190 -1.35 6.03 -18.96
N ASP A 191 -0.26 6.78 -19.19
CA ASP A 191 0.89 6.32 -19.98
C ASP A 191 1.59 5.09 -19.34
N PHE A 192 1.48 4.95 -18.02
CA PHE A 192 1.97 3.78 -17.28
C PHE A 192 0.93 2.66 -17.17
N GLY A 193 -0.20 2.77 -17.89
CA GLY A 193 -1.28 1.77 -17.90
C GLY A 193 -2.23 1.87 -16.70
N ILE A 194 -2.18 2.94 -15.92
CA ILE A 194 -3.02 3.16 -14.75
C ILE A 194 -4.12 4.16 -15.10
N ASP A 195 -5.29 3.65 -15.46
CA ASP A 195 -6.47 4.49 -15.70
C ASP A 195 -7.29 4.67 -14.41
N LEU A 196 -7.04 5.77 -13.69
CA LEU A 196 -7.70 6.05 -12.41
C LEU A 196 -9.23 6.15 -12.51
N GLU A 197 -9.77 6.58 -13.66
CA GLU A 197 -11.23 6.67 -13.83
C GLU A 197 -11.86 5.27 -13.84
N THR A 198 -11.20 4.33 -14.52
CA THR A 198 -11.60 2.93 -14.55
C THR A 198 -11.37 2.25 -13.20
N VAL A 199 -10.20 2.45 -12.59
CA VAL A 199 -9.81 1.80 -11.32
C VAL A 199 -10.69 2.25 -10.14
N ASN A 200 -10.99 3.55 -10.05
CA ASN A 200 -11.82 4.09 -8.96
C ASN A 200 -13.31 4.15 -9.31
N GLY A 201 -13.63 4.10 -10.61
CA GLY A 201 -15.00 4.12 -11.10
C GLY A 201 -15.72 5.45 -10.89
N ASP A 202 -14.96 6.54 -10.98
CA ASP A 202 -15.40 7.92 -10.90
C ASP A 202 -14.47 8.83 -11.73
N THR A 203 -14.86 10.09 -11.92
CA THR A 203 -14.08 11.08 -12.67
C THR A 203 -13.54 12.20 -11.78
N LEU A 204 -13.43 11.97 -10.47
CA LEU A 204 -13.14 13.01 -9.48
C LEU A 204 -11.66 13.43 -9.48
N ASN A 205 -10.78 12.59 -10.02
CA ASN A 205 -9.32 12.80 -10.05
C ASN A 205 -8.75 13.07 -8.65
N THR A 206 -9.32 12.45 -7.62
CA THR A 206 -8.85 12.55 -6.23
C THR A 206 -8.21 11.24 -5.79
N LEU A 207 -7.18 11.36 -4.94
CA LEU A 207 -6.58 10.22 -4.24
C LEU A 207 -6.31 10.61 -2.78
N PRO A 208 -6.22 9.62 -1.88
CA PRO A 208 -5.77 9.88 -0.53
C PRO A 208 -4.24 10.02 -0.51
N VAL A 209 -3.75 10.90 0.35
CA VAL A 209 -2.38 10.80 0.88
C VAL A 209 -2.29 9.48 1.63
N PRO A 210 -1.31 8.62 1.34
CA PRO A 210 -1.10 7.41 2.14
C PRO A 210 -0.90 7.76 3.61
N ALA A 211 -1.69 7.14 4.47
CA ALA A 211 -1.77 7.51 5.87
C ALA A 211 -2.06 6.30 6.74
N THR A 212 -1.68 6.37 8.01
CA THR A 212 -2.04 5.38 9.02
C THR A 212 -2.58 6.08 10.26
N PHE A 213 -3.71 5.60 10.76
CA PHE A 213 -4.32 6.04 12.00
C PHE A 213 -4.50 4.83 12.92
N ILE A 214 -4.37 5.03 14.22
CA ILE A 214 -4.79 4.04 15.22
C ILE A 214 -5.87 4.70 16.06
N VAL A 215 -7.00 4.02 16.17
CA VAL A 215 -8.16 4.46 16.94
C VAL A 215 -8.32 3.51 18.12
N ASP A 216 -8.43 4.02 19.34
CA ASP A 216 -8.72 3.22 20.53
C ASP A 216 -10.21 2.82 20.58
N SER A 217 -10.58 1.96 21.53
CA SER A 217 -11.96 1.46 21.67
C SER A 217 -12.99 2.53 22.05
N GLU A 218 -12.55 3.71 22.49
CA GLU A 218 -13.43 4.87 22.76
C GLU A 218 -13.69 5.70 21.49
N GLY A 219 -13.03 5.35 20.37
CA GLY A 219 -13.15 6.07 19.11
C GLY A 219 -12.22 7.28 19.01
N THR A 220 -11.21 7.38 19.88
CA THR A 220 -10.20 8.46 19.83
C THR A 220 -9.01 8.02 19.00
N ILE A 221 -8.54 8.91 18.12
CA ILE A 221 -7.30 8.70 17.37
C ILE A 221 -6.12 8.86 18.34
N VAL A 222 -5.34 7.79 18.52
CA VAL A 222 -4.18 7.78 19.45
C VAL A 222 -2.84 7.86 18.72
N TYR A 223 -2.84 7.60 17.42
CA TYR A 223 -1.68 7.73 16.52
C TYR A 223 -2.12 8.19 15.14
N THR A 224 -1.33 9.07 14.56
CA THR A 224 -1.50 9.61 13.21
C THR A 224 -0.15 9.61 12.51
N PHE A 225 -0.10 8.99 11.34
CA PHE A 225 1.01 9.12 10.40
C PHE A 225 0.47 9.57 9.06
N VAL A 226 0.77 10.81 8.69
CA VAL A 226 0.46 11.36 7.37
C VAL A 226 1.70 12.03 6.84
N ASN A 227 2.16 11.59 5.66
CA ASN A 227 3.38 12.10 5.08
C ASN A 227 3.19 12.47 3.61
N THR A 228 3.45 13.75 3.30
CA THR A 228 3.38 14.32 1.96
C THR A 228 4.76 14.61 1.38
N ASP A 229 5.81 13.91 1.80
CA ASP A 229 7.11 13.95 1.14
C ASP A 229 6.91 13.68 -0.36
N TYR A 230 7.62 14.44 -1.21
CA TYR A 230 7.50 14.38 -2.64
C TYR A 230 7.75 12.97 -3.23
N LYS A 231 8.48 12.11 -2.52
CA LYS A 231 8.75 10.72 -2.92
C LYS A 231 7.64 9.74 -2.50
N TYR A 232 6.70 10.16 -1.64
CA TYR A 232 5.73 9.30 -0.96
C TYR A 232 6.39 8.03 -0.39
N SER A 233 7.66 8.08 -0.01
CA SER A 233 8.48 6.93 0.38
C SER A 233 8.50 6.70 1.89
N LYS A 234 7.71 7.46 2.65
CA LYS A 234 7.58 7.30 4.10
C LYS A 234 6.20 6.74 4.43
N ARG A 235 6.18 5.78 5.32
CA ARG A 235 5.00 5.08 5.82
C ARG A 235 5.17 4.86 7.32
N ALA A 236 4.07 4.65 8.03
CA ALA A 236 4.13 4.21 9.42
C ALA A 236 4.86 2.87 9.47
N GLU A 237 5.89 2.78 10.31
CA GLU A 237 6.59 1.51 10.54
C GLU A 237 5.66 0.54 11.29
N PRO A 238 5.58 -0.74 10.90
CA PRO A 238 4.81 -1.72 11.66
C PRO A 238 5.26 -1.84 13.13
N ALA A 239 6.55 -1.64 13.39
CA ALA A 239 7.09 -1.61 14.76
C ALA A 239 6.52 -0.44 15.58
N GLU A 240 6.37 0.75 14.99
CA GLU A 240 5.73 1.89 15.66
C GLU A 240 4.27 1.61 15.97
N ILE A 241 3.54 1.00 15.02
CA ILE A 241 2.14 0.60 15.22
C ILE A 241 2.02 -0.37 16.39
N ILE A 242 2.89 -1.40 16.44
CA ILE A 242 2.92 -2.37 17.53
C ILE A 242 3.18 -1.68 18.88
N THR A 243 4.17 -0.79 18.94
CA THR A 243 4.48 -0.06 20.19
C THR A 243 3.29 0.77 20.67
N VAL A 244 2.58 1.47 19.77
CA VAL A 244 1.37 2.21 20.16
C VAL A 244 0.29 1.27 20.70
N LEU A 245 0.07 0.13 20.04
CA LEU A 245 -0.93 -0.84 20.48
C LEU A 245 -0.57 -1.48 21.83
N GLU A 246 0.71 -1.73 22.11
CA GLU A 246 1.18 -2.20 23.41
C GLU A 246 0.87 -1.20 24.52
N LEU A 247 1.07 0.10 24.27
CA LEU A 247 0.76 1.17 25.21
C LEU A 247 -0.75 1.32 25.50
N LEU A 248 -1.64 0.81 24.64
CA LEU A 248 -3.08 0.78 24.90
C LEU A 248 -3.50 -0.37 25.82
N GLN A 249 -2.62 -1.33 26.08
CA GLN A 249 -2.89 -2.46 26.97
C GLN A 249 -2.52 -2.17 28.44
N GLU A 250 -1.83 -1.06 28.71
CA GLU A 250 -1.38 -0.62 30.03
C GLU A 250 -2.46 0.19 30.78
#